data_AF-A0A961XYS3-F1
#
_entry.id   AF-A0A961XYS3-F1
#
_cell.length_a   1.000
_cell.length_b   1.000
_cell.length_c   1.000
_cell.angle_alpha   90.00
_cell.angle_beta   90.00
_cell.angle_gamma   90.00
#
_symmetry.space_group_name_H-M   'P 1'
#
loop_
_entity.id
_entity.type
_entity.pdbx_description
1 polymer ?
#
loop_
_entity_poly.entity_id
_entity_poly.type
_entity_poly.pdbx_seq_one_letter_code
_entity_poly.pdbx_strand_id
1 'polypeptide(L)'
;MSHRTVLTARQRAALFDLPADEASLLHHYTLADDDIAHIHSRRRPENQMGFALQLCAFRYPGRLLRPGEVIPEAVSCFIAAQLGLQAEDLIPYAARENTRYEHLGALRKIYGYRMFTGKCAKKMRFWLEQNAEAAHSSEGLVRGFIEECRRRQIIQPSLSTIERLCADALVAAERRIDARIHARLDRRMRATLNALLDEDVDGRISRFVWLRQFAVGKNSADINRLLDRLEFLQGIDLGPDILADIPPHRITRLRRQGERYFTSGLRDITSDRRLAILAVCALEWKTALADTIVETHDRIVGTIWREATRLSEAKVAEAQADIDATLAGFETLGTMLLLAKGDDVAIAGAVDESCGWGGLETLVTNAGQLRATVKAGALAYIEKGYHRLKLYARRMLKALDISCGAALQPLLAAASTIRDGAARAENSLSFLLPRSKWRKQFNHPDANEDRLWIVAVMAHLRDAFRSGDVWLAHSRRYADMK
;
A
#
# COMPACT_ATOMS: atom_id res chain seq x y z
N MET A 1 -0.78 -4.51 -37.97
CA MET A 1 -0.78 -4.46 -36.49
C MET A 1 -2.19 -4.71 -36.01
N SER A 2 -2.44 -5.81 -35.29
CA SER A 2 -3.78 -6.12 -34.75
C SER A 2 -4.23 -4.99 -33.83
N HIS A 3 -5.45 -4.49 -34.04
CA HIS A 3 -6.06 -3.47 -33.20
C HIS A 3 -6.09 -4.00 -31.76
N ARG A 4 -5.37 -3.33 -30.84
CA ARG A 4 -5.47 -3.59 -29.41
C ARG A 4 -6.91 -3.25 -29.01
N THR A 5 -7.73 -4.26 -28.77
CA THR A 5 -9.12 -4.07 -28.32
C THR A 5 -9.09 -3.39 -26.95
N VAL A 6 -9.62 -2.17 -26.91
CA VAL A 6 -9.62 -1.32 -25.71
C VAL A 6 -10.74 -1.72 -24.75
N LEU A 7 -11.83 -2.23 -25.30
CA LEU A 7 -13.03 -2.62 -24.59
C LEU A 7 -13.33 -4.11 -24.81
N THR A 8 -13.89 -4.74 -23.78
CA THR A 8 -14.55 -6.05 -23.87
C THR A 8 -15.89 -5.94 -24.59
N ALA A 9 -16.44 -7.06 -25.06
CA ALA A 9 -17.76 -7.09 -25.69
C ALA A 9 -18.86 -6.51 -24.77
N ARG A 10 -18.82 -6.87 -23.47
CA ARG A 10 -19.74 -6.34 -22.46
C ARG A 10 -19.63 -4.82 -22.29
N GLN A 11 -18.41 -4.29 -22.25
CA GLN A 11 -18.18 -2.84 -22.14
C GLN A 11 -18.67 -2.09 -23.39
N ARG A 12 -18.49 -2.68 -24.58
CA ARG A 12 -19.02 -2.11 -25.82
C ARG A 12 -20.54 -2.05 -25.80
N ALA A 13 -21.20 -3.14 -25.42
CA ALA A 13 -22.67 -3.16 -25.32
C ALA A 13 -23.17 -2.08 -24.36
N ALA A 14 -22.61 -2.02 -23.14
CA ALA A 14 -23.02 -1.06 -22.12
C ALA A 14 -22.82 0.42 -22.49
N LEU A 15 -21.90 0.73 -23.41
CA LEU A 15 -21.58 2.12 -23.80
C LEU A 15 -22.27 2.55 -25.10
N PHE A 16 -22.59 1.60 -25.98
CA PHE A 16 -22.99 1.92 -27.34
C PHE A 16 -24.34 1.33 -27.75
N ASP A 17 -24.91 0.37 -27.04
CA ASP A 17 -26.22 -0.17 -27.41
C ASP A 17 -27.34 0.79 -27.00
N LEU A 18 -28.48 0.69 -27.70
CA LEU A 18 -29.68 1.45 -27.31
C LEU A 18 -30.17 0.91 -25.95
N PRO A 19 -30.59 1.78 -25.01
CA PRO A 19 -31.13 1.34 -23.74
C PRO A 19 -32.39 0.50 -23.97
N ALA A 20 -32.55 -0.56 -23.18
CA ALA A 20 -33.76 -1.38 -23.19
C ALA A 20 -34.45 -1.43 -21.82
N ASP A 21 -33.78 -0.95 -20.76
CA ASP A 21 -34.37 -0.80 -19.44
C ASP A 21 -35.23 0.46 -19.34
N GLU A 22 -36.35 0.34 -18.63
CA GLU A 22 -37.34 1.40 -18.46
C GLU A 22 -36.76 2.69 -17.88
N ALA A 23 -35.87 2.57 -16.89
CA ALA A 23 -35.26 3.73 -16.23
C ALA A 23 -34.45 4.59 -17.21
N SER A 24 -33.63 3.95 -18.06
CA SER A 24 -32.85 4.65 -19.08
C SER A 24 -33.72 5.25 -20.19
N LEU A 25 -34.81 4.57 -20.57
CA LEU A 25 -35.78 5.09 -21.54
C LEU A 25 -36.49 6.34 -20.99
N LEU A 26 -37.01 6.28 -19.76
CA LEU A 26 -37.64 7.43 -19.11
C LEU A 26 -36.67 8.62 -18.99
N HIS A 27 -35.42 8.36 -18.65
CA HIS A 27 -34.44 9.41 -18.45
C HIS A 27 -33.96 10.06 -19.76
N HIS A 28 -33.78 9.28 -20.83
CA HIS A 28 -33.13 9.77 -22.05
C HIS A 28 -34.06 9.94 -23.25
N TYR A 29 -35.16 9.17 -23.33
CA TYR A 29 -35.99 9.04 -24.53
C TYR A 29 -37.38 9.68 -24.38
N THR A 30 -37.63 10.36 -23.25
CA THR A 30 -38.82 11.20 -23.10
C THR A 30 -38.73 12.41 -24.04
N LEU A 31 -39.76 12.60 -24.85
CA LEU A 31 -39.88 13.65 -25.84
C LEU A 31 -40.61 14.85 -25.22
N ALA A 32 -40.05 16.05 -25.39
CA ALA A 32 -40.70 17.29 -25.03
C ALA A 32 -41.71 17.71 -26.11
N ASP A 33 -42.61 18.64 -25.77
CA ASP A 33 -43.65 19.13 -26.69
C ASP A 33 -43.06 19.67 -28.01
N ASP A 34 -41.94 20.39 -27.93
CA ASP A 34 -41.21 20.89 -29.11
C ASP A 34 -40.66 19.74 -29.97
N ASP A 35 -40.22 18.64 -29.35
CA ASP A 35 -39.77 17.45 -30.07
C ASP A 35 -40.93 16.84 -30.85
N ILE A 36 -42.07 16.67 -30.19
CA ILE A 36 -43.30 16.10 -30.75
C ILE A 36 -43.78 16.96 -31.92
N ALA A 37 -43.79 18.29 -31.78
CA ALA A 37 -44.14 19.21 -32.88
C ALA A 37 -43.21 19.03 -34.09
N HIS A 38 -41.89 18.94 -33.87
CA HIS A 38 -40.93 18.68 -34.94
C HIS A 38 -41.10 17.29 -35.57
N ILE A 39 -41.46 16.27 -34.78
CA ILE A 39 -41.71 14.91 -35.25
C ILE A 39 -42.97 14.85 -36.10
N HIS A 40 -44.10 15.41 -35.65
CA HIS A 40 -45.36 15.41 -36.40
C HIS A 40 -45.31 16.19 -37.71
N SER A 41 -44.32 17.08 -37.90
CA SER A 41 -44.06 17.71 -39.20
C SER A 41 -43.62 16.72 -40.29
N ARG A 42 -43.25 15.48 -39.94
CA ARG A 42 -42.87 14.42 -40.89
C ARG A 42 -44.10 13.68 -41.40
N ARG A 43 -44.12 13.45 -42.72
CA ARG A 43 -45.19 12.72 -43.37
C ARG A 43 -45.05 11.22 -43.10
N ARG A 44 -46.15 10.59 -42.72
CA ARG A 44 -46.33 9.15 -42.46
C ARG A 44 -45.74 8.63 -41.13
N PRO A 45 -46.40 7.66 -40.48
CA PRO A 45 -45.98 7.11 -39.18
C PRO A 45 -44.52 6.64 -39.15
N GLU A 46 -44.03 6.00 -40.21
CA GLU A 46 -42.68 5.44 -40.24
C GLU A 46 -41.58 6.49 -40.19
N ASN A 47 -41.82 7.66 -40.77
CA ASN A 47 -40.88 8.77 -40.73
C ASN A 47 -40.94 9.51 -39.41
N GLN A 48 -42.12 9.57 -38.76
CA GLN A 48 -42.27 10.13 -37.42
C GLN A 48 -41.51 9.28 -36.40
N MET A 49 -41.78 7.97 -36.38
CA MET A 49 -41.07 6.98 -35.57
C MET A 49 -39.57 7.02 -35.81
N GLY A 50 -39.14 7.00 -37.07
CA GLY A 50 -37.74 6.98 -37.42
C GLY A 50 -36.97 8.28 -37.14
N PHE A 51 -37.64 9.44 -37.21
CA PHE A 51 -37.07 10.73 -36.83
C PHE A 51 -36.91 10.80 -35.31
N ALA A 52 -37.93 10.37 -34.55
CA ALA A 52 -37.88 10.28 -33.09
C ALA A 52 -36.78 9.32 -32.62
N LEU A 53 -36.67 8.14 -33.22
CA LEU A 53 -35.61 7.17 -32.90
C LEU A 53 -34.20 7.74 -33.12
N GLN A 54 -33.97 8.46 -34.24
CA GLN A 54 -32.69 9.12 -34.47
C GLN A 54 -32.41 10.21 -33.44
N LEU A 55 -33.41 11.02 -33.06
CA LEU A 55 -33.27 12.02 -32.01
C LEU A 55 -32.89 11.38 -30.67
N CYS A 56 -33.59 10.33 -30.28
CA CYS A 56 -33.32 9.55 -29.07
C CYS A 56 -31.89 8.98 -29.09
N ALA A 57 -31.47 8.36 -30.20
CA ALA A 57 -30.11 7.83 -30.36
C ALA A 57 -29.01 8.91 -30.25
N PHE A 58 -29.30 10.17 -30.61
CA PHE A 58 -28.38 11.30 -30.45
C PHE A 58 -28.33 11.83 -29.02
N ARG A 59 -29.44 11.73 -28.26
CA ARG A 59 -29.46 12.03 -26.82
C ARG A 59 -28.68 10.97 -26.04
N TYR A 60 -28.97 9.71 -26.33
CA TYR A 60 -28.31 8.57 -25.74
C TYR A 60 -28.41 7.35 -26.69
N PRO A 61 -27.33 6.59 -26.95
CA PRO A 61 -25.99 6.74 -26.39
C PRO A 61 -25.18 7.91 -26.99
N GLY A 62 -25.69 8.62 -28.00
CA GLY A 62 -25.04 9.80 -28.60
C GLY A 62 -24.36 9.55 -29.94
N ARG A 63 -24.86 8.57 -30.71
CA ARG A 63 -24.30 8.13 -31.99
C ARG A 63 -25.37 8.01 -33.07
N LEU A 64 -24.92 7.81 -34.31
CA LEU A 64 -25.80 7.40 -35.39
C LEU A 64 -26.30 5.97 -35.18
N LEU A 65 -27.55 5.72 -35.60
CA LEU A 65 -28.04 4.36 -35.83
C LEU A 65 -27.19 3.69 -36.92
N ARG A 66 -26.91 2.40 -36.80
CA ARG A 66 -26.19 1.64 -37.82
C ARG A 66 -27.18 1.20 -38.92
N PRO A 67 -26.72 1.01 -40.18
CA PRO A 67 -27.55 0.33 -41.18
C PRO A 67 -27.89 -1.08 -40.71
N GLY A 68 -29.17 -1.48 -40.79
CA GLY A 68 -29.64 -2.80 -40.35
C GLY A 68 -29.54 -3.05 -38.84
N GLU A 69 -29.41 -2.01 -38.02
CA GLU A 69 -29.40 -2.16 -36.57
C GLU A 69 -30.76 -2.69 -36.06
N VAL A 70 -30.72 -3.76 -35.27
CA VAL A 70 -31.92 -4.28 -34.62
C VAL A 70 -32.30 -3.34 -33.47
N ILE A 71 -33.50 -2.78 -33.55
CA ILE A 71 -34.03 -1.87 -32.53
C ILE A 71 -34.73 -2.70 -31.45
N PRO A 72 -34.38 -2.56 -30.16
CA PRO A 72 -35.08 -3.26 -29.09
C PRO A 72 -36.56 -2.91 -29.06
N GLU A 73 -37.44 -3.90 -28.87
CA GLU A 73 -38.89 -3.71 -28.84
C GLU A 73 -39.31 -2.67 -27.79
N ALA A 74 -38.66 -2.70 -26.61
CA ALA A 74 -38.89 -1.71 -25.56
C ALA A 74 -38.67 -0.26 -26.05
N VAL A 75 -37.68 -0.02 -26.92
CA VAL A 75 -37.42 1.32 -27.50
C VAL A 75 -38.54 1.71 -28.46
N SER A 76 -38.92 0.82 -29.38
CA SER A 76 -39.97 1.11 -30.37
C SER A 76 -41.31 1.34 -29.69
N CYS A 77 -41.70 0.51 -28.72
CA CYS A 77 -42.94 0.67 -27.97
C CYS A 77 -42.96 1.98 -27.16
N PHE A 78 -41.85 2.32 -26.51
CA PHE A 78 -41.74 3.54 -25.72
C PHE A 78 -41.86 4.81 -26.57
N ILE A 79 -41.26 4.83 -27.77
CA ILE A 79 -41.38 5.97 -28.69
C ILE A 79 -42.78 6.02 -29.29
N ALA A 80 -43.34 4.89 -29.71
CA ALA A 80 -44.67 4.80 -30.30
C ALA A 80 -45.76 5.32 -29.36
N ALA A 81 -45.69 4.93 -28.08
CA ALA A 81 -46.64 5.36 -27.05
C ALA A 81 -46.67 6.89 -26.88
N GLN A 82 -45.52 7.56 -26.95
CA GLN A 82 -45.43 9.02 -26.84
C GLN A 82 -46.00 9.76 -28.07
N LEU A 83 -46.04 9.10 -29.22
CA LEU A 83 -46.51 9.68 -30.49
C LEU A 83 -47.94 9.27 -30.86
N GLY A 84 -48.55 8.36 -30.09
CA GLY A 84 -49.84 7.76 -30.43
C GLY A 84 -49.79 6.83 -31.66
N LEU A 85 -48.63 6.19 -31.89
CA LEU A 85 -48.36 5.29 -33.02
C LEU A 85 -48.21 3.84 -32.55
N GLN A 86 -48.00 2.90 -33.49
CA GLN A 86 -47.69 1.50 -33.20
C GLN A 86 -46.19 1.23 -33.37
N ALA A 87 -45.64 0.25 -32.65
CA ALA A 87 -44.22 -0.08 -32.73
C ALA A 87 -43.82 -0.57 -34.14
N GLU A 88 -44.75 -1.27 -34.81
CA GLU A 88 -44.63 -1.82 -36.14
C GLU A 88 -44.51 -0.74 -37.22
N ASP A 89 -44.97 0.49 -36.95
CA ASP A 89 -44.83 1.63 -37.86
C ASP A 89 -43.35 1.94 -38.14
N LEU A 90 -42.42 1.51 -37.28
CA LEU A 90 -40.98 1.66 -37.51
C LEU A 90 -40.43 0.67 -38.55
N ILE A 91 -41.07 -0.48 -38.80
CA ILE A 91 -40.56 -1.54 -39.69
C ILE A 91 -40.23 -1.03 -41.11
N PRO A 92 -41.10 -0.26 -41.80
CA PRO A 92 -40.78 0.24 -43.14
C PRO A 92 -39.86 1.47 -43.14
N TYR A 93 -39.47 1.98 -41.95
CA TYR A 93 -38.62 3.16 -41.87
C TYR A 93 -37.31 2.94 -42.60
N ALA A 94 -36.89 3.96 -43.35
CA ALA A 94 -35.58 4.01 -43.97
C ALA A 94 -35.26 2.86 -44.95
N ALA A 95 -36.29 2.24 -45.56
CA ALA A 95 -36.10 1.35 -46.71
C ALA A 95 -35.32 2.02 -47.86
N ARG A 96 -35.34 3.36 -47.93
CA ARG A 96 -34.46 4.19 -48.76
C ARG A 96 -33.45 4.93 -47.88
N GLU A 97 -32.15 4.81 -48.19
CA GLU A 97 -31.10 5.46 -47.40
C GLU A 97 -31.23 7.00 -47.33
N ASN A 98 -31.77 7.63 -48.38
CA ASN A 98 -31.88 9.09 -48.49
C ASN A 98 -32.70 9.70 -47.34
N THR A 99 -33.77 9.03 -46.91
CA THR A 99 -34.63 9.50 -45.81
C THR A 99 -33.86 9.61 -44.49
N ARG A 100 -32.92 8.69 -44.21
CA ARG A 100 -32.10 8.75 -42.99
C ARG A 100 -31.16 9.94 -43.01
N TYR A 101 -30.57 10.26 -44.16
CA TYR A 101 -29.65 11.38 -44.31
C TYR A 101 -30.38 12.73 -44.20
N GLU A 102 -31.57 12.83 -44.78
CA GLU A 102 -32.43 14.01 -44.64
C GLU A 102 -32.81 14.25 -43.16
N HIS A 103 -33.24 13.20 -42.46
CA HIS A 103 -33.55 13.27 -41.03
C HIS A 103 -32.33 13.67 -40.19
N LEU A 104 -31.16 13.07 -40.45
CA LEU A 104 -29.90 13.46 -39.81
C LEU A 104 -29.59 14.96 -40.03
N GLY A 105 -29.75 15.45 -41.26
CA GLY A 105 -29.52 16.86 -41.59
C GLY A 105 -30.46 17.79 -40.83
N ALA A 106 -31.75 17.46 -40.80
CA ALA A 106 -32.76 18.22 -40.08
C ALA A 106 -32.50 18.22 -38.56
N LEU A 107 -32.25 17.05 -37.96
CA LEU A 107 -31.95 16.92 -36.52
C LEU A 107 -30.73 17.74 -36.11
N ARG A 108 -29.67 17.73 -36.92
CA ARG A 108 -28.48 18.54 -36.68
C ARG A 108 -28.76 20.03 -36.71
N LYS A 109 -29.62 20.49 -37.63
CA LYS A 109 -29.99 21.90 -37.77
C LYS A 109 -30.88 22.37 -36.62
N ILE A 110 -31.86 21.56 -36.23
CA ILE A 110 -32.84 21.89 -35.18
C ILE A 110 -32.18 21.88 -33.80
N TYR A 111 -31.47 20.79 -33.46
CA TYR A 111 -30.96 20.56 -32.11
C TYR A 111 -29.47 20.92 -31.93
N GLY A 112 -28.82 21.45 -32.97
CA GLY A 112 -27.42 21.90 -32.89
C GLY A 112 -26.36 20.79 -32.90
N TYR A 113 -26.72 19.55 -33.23
CA TYR A 113 -25.76 18.45 -33.28
C TYR A 113 -24.71 18.64 -34.38
N ARG A 114 -23.46 18.33 -34.05
CA ARG A 114 -22.31 18.45 -34.95
C ARG A 114 -21.68 17.08 -35.21
N MET A 115 -21.26 16.86 -36.46
CA MET A 115 -20.51 15.65 -36.80
C MET A 115 -19.12 15.68 -36.15
N PHE A 116 -18.57 14.49 -35.88
CA PHE A 116 -17.18 14.33 -35.46
C PHE A 116 -16.20 14.56 -36.63
N THR A 117 -16.06 15.81 -37.07
CA THR A 117 -15.14 16.18 -38.15
C THR A 117 -14.47 17.53 -37.85
N GLY A 118 -13.37 17.83 -38.56
CA GLY A 118 -12.68 19.12 -38.49
C GLY A 118 -12.41 19.64 -37.07
N LYS A 119 -12.98 20.80 -36.73
CA LYS A 119 -12.81 21.47 -35.42
C LYS A 119 -13.32 20.62 -34.25
N CYS A 120 -14.41 19.86 -34.42
CA CYS A 120 -14.95 19.01 -33.36
C CYS A 120 -13.99 17.86 -33.04
N ALA A 121 -13.48 17.18 -34.07
CA ALA A 121 -12.49 16.13 -33.89
C ALA A 121 -11.19 16.64 -33.24
N LYS A 122 -10.73 17.85 -33.60
CA LYS A 122 -9.57 18.49 -32.96
C LYS A 122 -9.82 18.77 -31.47
N LYS A 123 -10.98 19.31 -31.11
CA LYS A 123 -11.37 19.56 -29.72
C LYS A 123 -11.39 18.28 -28.89
N MET A 124 -11.93 17.20 -29.45
CA MET A 124 -11.99 15.91 -28.74
C MET A 124 -10.63 15.23 -28.61
N ARG A 125 -9.74 15.37 -29.59
CA ARG A 125 -8.33 14.94 -29.44
C ARG A 125 -7.61 15.70 -28.34
N PHE A 126 -7.78 17.02 -28.28
CA PHE A 126 -7.22 17.84 -27.21
C PHE A 126 -7.78 17.45 -25.84
N TRP A 127 -9.07 17.15 -25.74
CA TRP A 127 -9.66 16.63 -24.50
C TRP A 127 -9.00 15.30 -24.08
N LEU A 128 -8.78 14.37 -25.02
CA LEU A 128 -8.07 13.12 -24.74
C LEU A 128 -6.64 13.36 -24.24
N GLU A 129 -5.91 14.30 -24.83
CA GLU A 129 -4.55 14.64 -24.42
C GLU A 129 -4.49 15.09 -22.96
N GLN A 130 -5.47 15.89 -22.51
CA GLN A 130 -5.56 16.40 -21.15
C GLN A 130 -6.00 15.35 -20.12
N ASN A 131 -6.81 14.36 -20.53
CA ASN A 131 -7.44 13.42 -19.61
C ASN A 131 -6.78 12.03 -19.58
N ALA A 132 -6.00 11.66 -20.61
CA ALA A 132 -5.45 10.32 -20.75
C ALA A 132 -4.47 9.93 -19.63
N GLU A 133 -3.72 10.87 -19.07
CA GLU A 133 -2.78 10.57 -17.97
C GLU A 133 -3.50 10.26 -16.66
N ALA A 134 -4.57 10.99 -16.37
CA ALA A 134 -5.40 10.80 -15.18
C ALA A 134 -6.34 9.59 -15.28
N ALA A 135 -6.55 9.04 -16.47
CA ALA A 135 -7.42 7.89 -16.69
C ALA A 135 -6.89 6.62 -15.99
N HIS A 136 -7.71 6.08 -15.10
CA HIS A 136 -7.41 4.85 -14.33
C HIS A 136 -7.63 3.57 -15.13
N SER A 137 -8.48 3.61 -16.16
CA SER A 137 -8.75 2.49 -17.06
C SER A 137 -9.06 2.98 -18.46
N SER A 138 -8.84 2.11 -19.45
CA SER A 138 -9.16 2.45 -20.83
C SER A 138 -10.66 2.61 -21.06
N GLU A 139 -11.50 1.82 -20.36
CA GLU A 139 -12.95 2.00 -20.37
C GLU A 139 -13.36 3.36 -19.81
N GLY A 140 -12.77 3.79 -18.68
CA GLY A 140 -13.07 5.08 -18.07
C GLY A 140 -12.77 6.25 -19.01
N LEU A 141 -11.66 6.18 -19.75
CA LEU A 141 -11.33 7.20 -20.76
C LEU A 141 -12.35 7.22 -21.91
N VAL A 142 -12.76 6.05 -22.40
CA VAL A 142 -13.78 5.95 -23.46
C VAL A 142 -15.13 6.50 -22.99
N ARG A 143 -15.55 6.12 -21.78
CA ARG A 143 -16.80 6.62 -21.17
C ARG A 143 -16.78 8.14 -21.06
N GLY A 144 -15.70 8.72 -20.51
CA GLY A 144 -15.55 10.16 -20.43
C GLY A 144 -15.53 10.84 -21.81
N PHE A 145 -14.92 10.21 -22.82
CA PHE A 145 -14.93 10.72 -24.20
C PHE A 145 -16.34 10.77 -24.79
N ILE A 146 -17.15 9.73 -24.54
CA ILE A 146 -18.55 9.63 -24.97
C ILE A 146 -19.40 10.70 -24.28
N GLU A 147 -19.27 10.82 -22.97
CA GLU A 147 -19.97 11.83 -22.17
C GLU A 147 -19.62 13.24 -22.62
N GLU A 148 -18.35 13.51 -22.89
CA GLU A 148 -17.88 14.81 -23.38
C GLU A 148 -18.38 15.10 -24.80
N CYS A 149 -18.47 14.08 -25.67
CA CYS A 149 -19.12 14.22 -26.98
C CYS A 149 -20.58 14.64 -26.81
N ARG A 150 -21.34 13.94 -25.96
CA ARG A 150 -22.75 14.26 -25.68
C ARG A 150 -22.91 15.67 -25.12
N ARG A 151 -22.12 16.04 -24.11
CA ARG A 151 -22.13 17.36 -23.48
C ARG A 151 -21.88 18.48 -24.48
N ARG A 152 -21.05 18.24 -25.50
CA ARG A 152 -20.74 19.20 -26.57
C ARG A 152 -21.67 19.09 -27.79
N GLN A 153 -22.68 18.23 -27.74
CA GLN A 153 -23.58 17.89 -28.85
C GLN A 153 -22.80 17.46 -30.12
N ILE A 154 -21.74 16.69 -29.92
CA ILE A 154 -20.96 16.09 -31.00
C ILE A 154 -21.44 14.65 -31.17
N ILE A 155 -21.96 14.32 -32.35
CA ILE A 155 -22.34 12.96 -32.72
C ILE A 155 -21.06 12.12 -32.77
N GLN A 156 -21.03 11.04 -31.99
CA GLN A 156 -19.87 10.18 -31.86
C GLN A 156 -19.44 9.57 -33.21
N PRO A 157 -18.12 9.40 -33.44
CA PRO A 157 -17.62 8.67 -34.59
C PRO A 157 -17.84 7.15 -34.40
N SER A 158 -17.41 6.35 -35.38
CA SER A 158 -17.48 4.89 -35.26
C SER A 158 -16.75 4.39 -34.00
N LEU A 159 -17.22 3.27 -33.45
CA LEU A 159 -16.58 2.60 -32.30
C LEU A 159 -15.08 2.39 -32.53
N SER A 160 -14.70 1.91 -33.72
CA SER A 160 -13.30 1.70 -34.10
C SER A 160 -12.48 2.99 -34.07
N THR A 161 -13.08 4.14 -34.41
CA THR A 161 -12.41 5.44 -34.33
C THR A 161 -12.21 5.85 -32.88
N ILE A 162 -13.21 5.65 -32.01
CA ILE A 162 -13.12 5.96 -30.58
C ILE A 162 -12.04 5.11 -29.92
N GLU A 163 -12.08 3.79 -30.11
CA GLU A 163 -11.10 2.86 -29.55
C GLU A 163 -9.68 3.23 -29.99
N ARG A 164 -9.49 3.56 -31.27
CA ARG A 164 -8.19 3.99 -31.80
C ARG A 164 -7.72 5.30 -31.17
N LEU A 165 -8.55 6.34 -31.14
CA LEU A 165 -8.19 7.64 -30.56
C LEU A 165 -7.84 7.52 -29.07
N CYS A 166 -8.62 6.76 -28.31
CA CYS A 166 -8.35 6.52 -26.89
C CYS A 166 -7.07 5.71 -26.69
N ALA A 167 -6.82 4.67 -27.50
CA ALA A 167 -5.58 3.90 -27.46
C ALA A 167 -4.35 4.77 -27.77
N ASP A 168 -4.43 5.58 -28.83
CA ASP A 168 -3.36 6.50 -29.24
C ASP A 168 -3.05 7.51 -28.12
N ALA A 169 -4.10 8.08 -27.50
CA ALA A 169 -3.96 9.02 -26.39
C ALA A 169 -3.33 8.38 -25.15
N LEU A 170 -3.70 7.13 -24.82
CA LEU A 170 -3.10 6.39 -23.70
C LEU A 170 -1.62 6.08 -23.96
N VAL A 171 -1.25 5.70 -25.18
CA VAL A 171 0.15 5.47 -25.57
C VAL A 171 0.95 6.77 -25.50
N ALA A 172 0.39 7.88 -25.98
CA ALA A 172 1.03 9.19 -25.89
C ALA A 172 1.21 9.64 -24.43
N ALA A 173 0.20 9.44 -23.58
CA ALA A 173 0.27 9.70 -22.15
C ALA A 173 1.38 8.89 -21.46
N GLU A 174 1.48 7.60 -21.77
CA GLU A 174 2.57 6.75 -21.25
C GLU A 174 3.94 7.29 -21.66
N ARG A 175 4.13 7.62 -22.95
CA ARG A 175 5.40 8.19 -23.43
C ARG A 175 5.77 9.51 -22.76
N ARG A 176 4.79 10.38 -22.47
CA ARG A 176 5.04 11.64 -21.75
C ARG A 176 5.46 11.39 -20.31
N ILE A 177 4.86 10.42 -19.63
CA ILE A 177 5.26 10.02 -18.27
C ILE A 177 6.70 9.48 -18.30
N ASP A 178 6.99 8.56 -19.22
CA ASP A 178 8.32 7.96 -19.38
C ASP A 178 9.38 9.05 -19.63
N ALA A 179 9.10 9.99 -20.54
CA ALA A 179 9.98 11.11 -20.86
C ALA A 179 10.17 12.08 -19.68
N ARG A 180 9.11 12.37 -18.91
CA ARG A 180 9.19 13.22 -17.70
C ARG A 180 10.10 12.62 -16.64
N ILE A 181 9.99 11.31 -16.39
CA ILE A 181 10.90 10.60 -15.47
C ILE A 181 12.32 10.65 -16.02
N HIS A 182 12.51 10.27 -17.29
CA HIS A 182 13.82 10.23 -17.93
C HIS A 182 14.55 11.59 -17.87
N ALA A 183 13.83 12.69 -18.11
CA ALA A 183 14.37 14.04 -18.08
C ALA A 183 14.90 14.45 -16.69
N ARG A 184 14.35 13.88 -15.61
CA ARG A 184 14.77 14.14 -14.22
C ARG A 184 15.92 13.26 -13.74
N LEU A 185 16.29 12.24 -14.51
CA LEU A 185 17.45 11.40 -14.21
C LEU A 185 18.71 12.02 -14.80
N ASP A 186 19.77 12.19 -14.00
CA ASP A 186 21.07 12.63 -14.53
C ASP A 186 21.82 11.48 -15.25
N ARG A 187 22.97 11.78 -15.86
CA ARG A 187 23.77 10.78 -16.60
C ARG A 187 24.25 9.63 -15.71
N ARG A 188 24.61 9.90 -14.46
CA ARG A 188 25.10 8.89 -13.50
C ARG A 188 23.96 7.97 -13.08
N MET A 189 22.81 8.52 -12.69
CA MET A 189 21.60 7.77 -12.35
C MET A 189 21.18 6.85 -13.49
N ARG A 190 21.15 7.36 -14.74
CA ARG A 190 20.83 6.54 -15.92
C ARG A 190 21.82 5.40 -16.12
N ALA A 191 23.11 5.63 -15.94
CA ALA A 191 24.13 4.59 -16.06
C ALA A 191 23.94 3.52 -14.97
N THR A 192 23.83 3.92 -13.71
CA THR A 192 23.62 3.02 -12.57
C THR A 192 22.34 2.20 -12.72
N LEU A 193 21.23 2.82 -13.15
CA LEU A 193 19.97 2.13 -13.37
C LEU A 193 20.08 1.06 -14.46
N ASN A 194 20.71 1.38 -15.59
CA ASN A 194 20.92 0.38 -16.65
C ASN A 194 21.84 -0.76 -16.17
N ALA A 195 22.91 -0.45 -15.42
CA ALA A 195 23.82 -1.44 -14.86
C ALA A 195 23.11 -2.47 -13.96
N LEU A 196 21.95 -2.12 -13.36
CA LEU A 196 21.15 -3.07 -12.59
C LEU A 196 20.73 -4.31 -13.38
N LEU A 197 20.63 -4.18 -14.71
CA LEU A 197 20.24 -5.27 -15.59
C LEU A 197 21.42 -6.15 -15.99
N ASP A 198 22.64 -5.60 -15.97
CA ASP A 198 23.84 -6.21 -16.55
C ASP A 198 24.81 -6.78 -15.50
N GLU A 199 24.85 -6.19 -14.31
CA GLU A 199 25.66 -6.70 -13.21
C GLU A 199 24.98 -7.86 -12.49
N ASP A 200 25.71 -8.95 -12.30
CA ASP A 200 25.25 -10.09 -11.51
C ASP A 200 25.73 -10.00 -10.05
N VAL A 201 24.87 -10.42 -9.14
CA VAL A 201 25.18 -10.68 -7.73
C VAL A 201 25.52 -12.15 -7.58
N ASP A 202 26.70 -12.44 -7.05
CA ASP A 202 27.25 -13.79 -6.86
C ASP A 202 27.24 -14.65 -8.14
N GLY A 203 27.25 -14.01 -9.33
CA GLY A 203 27.22 -14.67 -10.64
C GLY A 203 25.93 -15.45 -10.95
N ARG A 204 24.83 -15.21 -10.22
CA ARG A 204 23.59 -16.01 -10.33
C ARG A 204 22.38 -15.22 -10.79
N ILE A 205 22.23 -14.00 -10.29
CA ILE A 205 21.06 -13.16 -10.57
C ILE A 205 21.51 -11.73 -10.82
N SER A 206 20.85 -11.03 -11.74
CA SER A 206 21.09 -9.60 -11.92
C SER A 206 20.85 -8.82 -10.62
N ARG A 207 21.52 -7.67 -10.48
CA ARG A 207 21.29 -6.72 -9.39
C ARG A 207 19.82 -6.30 -9.27
N PHE A 208 19.12 -6.11 -10.39
CA PHE A 208 17.68 -5.78 -10.39
C PHE A 208 16.83 -6.87 -9.71
N VAL A 209 17.06 -8.13 -10.04
CA VAL A 209 16.35 -9.27 -9.42
C VAL A 209 16.72 -9.41 -7.94
N TRP A 210 17.99 -9.20 -7.58
CA TRP A 210 18.45 -9.22 -6.20
C TRP A 210 17.76 -8.14 -5.34
N LEU A 211 17.61 -6.92 -5.88
CA LEU A 211 16.90 -5.82 -5.23
C LEU A 211 15.40 -6.09 -5.06
N ARG A 212 14.79 -6.81 -6.02
CA ARG A 212 13.37 -7.22 -5.95
C ARG A 212 13.12 -8.27 -4.86
N GLN A 213 14.10 -9.14 -4.60
CA GLN A 213 13.95 -10.29 -3.72
C GLN A 213 14.31 -9.93 -2.27
N PHE A 214 13.31 -9.51 -1.50
CA PHE A 214 13.40 -9.32 -0.06
C PHE A 214 12.11 -9.74 0.65
N ALA A 215 12.26 -10.14 1.91
CA ALA A 215 11.18 -10.50 2.80
C ALA A 215 11.62 -10.23 4.25
N VAL A 216 10.67 -10.21 5.18
CA VAL A 216 10.94 -10.02 6.60
C VAL A 216 11.88 -11.12 7.10
N GLY A 217 13.04 -10.73 7.60
CA GLY A 217 14.06 -11.63 8.12
C GLY A 217 13.71 -12.22 9.49
N LYS A 218 14.53 -13.18 9.95
CA LYS A 218 14.39 -13.79 11.29
C LYS A 218 15.58 -13.58 12.21
N ASN A 219 16.72 -13.09 11.69
CA ASN A 219 17.96 -12.97 12.45
C ASN A 219 18.83 -11.78 11.97
N SER A 220 19.95 -11.57 12.67
CA SER A 220 20.91 -10.49 12.38
C SER A 220 21.60 -10.60 11.01
N ALA A 221 21.70 -11.80 10.42
CA ALA A 221 22.24 -11.95 9.07
C ALA A 221 21.22 -11.49 8.01
N ASP A 222 19.94 -11.83 8.19
CA ASP A 222 18.88 -11.43 7.28
C ASP A 222 18.71 -9.91 7.24
N ILE A 223 18.70 -9.23 8.40
CA ILE A 223 18.61 -7.76 8.43
C ILE A 223 19.83 -7.10 7.79
N ASN A 224 21.04 -7.67 7.93
CA ASN A 224 22.21 -7.15 7.23
C ASN A 224 22.10 -7.31 5.71
N ARG A 225 21.54 -8.41 5.21
CA ARG A 225 21.24 -8.57 3.77
C ARG A 225 20.20 -7.56 3.28
N LEU A 226 19.23 -7.18 4.11
CA LEU A 226 18.29 -6.10 3.79
C LEU A 226 18.97 -4.73 3.76
N LEU A 227 19.88 -4.48 4.72
CA LEU A 227 20.68 -3.26 4.77
C LEU A 227 21.62 -3.14 3.56
N ASP A 228 22.23 -4.24 3.09
CA ASP A 228 23.03 -4.24 1.86
C ASP A 228 22.23 -3.72 0.66
N ARG A 229 20.96 -4.13 0.54
CA ARG A 229 20.06 -3.69 -0.53
C ARG A 229 19.64 -2.22 -0.37
N LEU A 230 19.29 -1.81 0.85
CA LEU A 230 18.89 -0.44 1.13
C LEU A 230 20.03 0.53 0.85
N GLU A 231 21.24 0.24 1.33
CA GLU A 231 22.42 1.07 1.13
C GLU A 231 22.81 1.14 -0.34
N PHE A 232 22.69 0.03 -1.09
CA PHE A 232 22.89 0.05 -2.53
C PHE A 232 21.92 1.01 -3.23
N LEU A 233 20.62 0.96 -2.89
CA LEU A 233 19.61 1.86 -3.45
C LEU A 233 19.84 3.33 -3.05
N GLN A 234 20.30 3.57 -1.81
CA GLN A 234 20.69 4.90 -1.35
C GLN A 234 21.88 5.46 -2.13
N GLY A 235 22.83 4.61 -2.53
CA GLY A 235 23.97 5.00 -3.36
C GLY A 235 23.62 5.44 -4.79
N ILE A 236 22.42 5.12 -5.28
CA ILE A 236 21.91 5.61 -6.58
C ILE A 236 21.51 7.09 -6.48
N ASP A 237 21.21 7.58 -5.28
CA ASP A 237 20.83 8.97 -5.00
C ASP A 237 19.52 9.41 -5.71
N LEU A 238 18.56 8.48 -5.81
CA LEU A 238 17.23 8.78 -6.35
C LEU A 238 16.37 9.47 -5.29
N GLY A 239 16.00 10.72 -5.57
CA GLY A 239 15.05 11.50 -4.79
C GLY A 239 13.58 11.25 -5.18
N PRO A 240 12.63 11.61 -4.31
CA PRO A 240 11.19 11.47 -4.59
C PRO A 240 10.68 12.44 -5.66
N ASP A 241 11.40 13.54 -5.90
CA ASP A 241 11.14 14.57 -6.91
C ASP A 241 11.14 14.03 -8.34
N ILE A 242 11.86 12.92 -8.59
CA ILE A 242 11.83 12.19 -9.87
C ILE A 242 10.40 11.81 -10.26
N LEU A 243 9.55 11.51 -9.27
CA LEU A 243 8.15 11.12 -9.48
C LEU A 243 7.14 12.25 -9.23
N ALA A 244 7.59 13.50 -9.04
CA ALA A 244 6.70 14.65 -8.87
C ALA A 244 5.71 14.79 -10.04
N ASP A 245 4.45 15.14 -9.76
CA ASP A 245 3.39 15.32 -10.77
C ASP A 245 3.06 14.07 -11.61
N ILE A 246 3.48 12.88 -11.17
CA ILE A 246 3.11 11.61 -11.79
C ILE A 246 1.94 11.01 -11.01
N PRO A 247 0.80 10.71 -11.66
CA PRO A 247 -0.34 10.13 -10.97
C PRO A 247 0.03 8.81 -10.24
N PRO A 248 -0.39 8.61 -8.97
CA PRO A 248 0.00 7.43 -8.18
C PRO A 248 -0.34 6.08 -8.83
N HIS A 249 -1.45 6.00 -9.57
CA HIS A 249 -1.83 4.79 -10.30
C HIS A 249 -0.85 4.45 -11.44
N ARG A 250 -0.17 5.44 -12.02
CA ARG A 250 0.86 5.26 -13.05
C ARG A 250 2.16 4.74 -12.46
N ILE A 251 2.57 5.29 -11.30
CA ILE A 251 3.69 4.77 -10.51
C ILE A 251 3.44 3.30 -10.16
N THR A 252 2.26 2.99 -9.64
CA THR A 252 1.87 1.61 -9.31
C THR A 252 1.92 0.68 -10.52
N ARG A 253 1.49 1.15 -11.70
CA ARG A 253 1.53 0.38 -12.94
C ARG A 253 2.96 0.13 -13.42
N LEU A 254 3.83 1.14 -13.39
CA LEU A 254 5.26 1.00 -13.76
C LEU A 254 5.98 0.04 -12.81
N ARG A 255 5.75 0.14 -11.50
CA ARG A 255 6.28 -0.82 -10.52
C ARG A 255 5.83 -2.26 -10.83
N ARG A 256 4.52 -2.47 -11.03
CA ARG A 256 3.97 -3.80 -11.37
C ARG A 256 4.55 -4.34 -12.69
N GLN A 257 4.86 -3.47 -13.65
CA GLN A 257 5.55 -3.88 -14.88
C GLN A 257 6.96 -4.36 -14.57
N GLY A 258 7.76 -3.60 -13.83
CA GLY A 258 9.12 -4.01 -13.44
C GLY A 258 9.14 -5.29 -12.60
N GLU A 259 8.14 -5.51 -11.75
CA GLU A 259 8.01 -6.76 -10.98
C GLU A 259 7.67 -7.99 -11.83
N ARG A 260 6.99 -7.80 -12.98
CA ARG A 260 6.63 -8.90 -13.90
C ARG A 260 7.74 -9.23 -14.88
N TYR A 261 8.50 -8.25 -15.33
CA TYR A 261 9.57 -8.49 -16.30
C TYR A 261 10.76 -9.22 -15.65
N PHE A 262 11.38 -10.10 -16.43
CA PHE A 262 12.75 -10.54 -16.20
C PHE A 262 13.71 -9.54 -16.87
N THR A 263 15.01 -9.64 -16.56
CA THR A 263 16.04 -8.73 -17.07
C THR A 263 16.08 -8.66 -18.59
N SER A 264 15.98 -9.80 -19.28
CA SER A 264 15.88 -9.88 -20.74
C SER A 264 14.69 -9.07 -21.27
N GLY A 265 13.51 -9.25 -20.69
CA GLY A 265 12.31 -8.52 -21.08
C GLY A 265 12.39 -7.01 -20.81
N LEU A 266 13.21 -6.55 -19.85
CA LEU A 266 13.47 -5.12 -19.65
C LEU A 266 14.49 -4.57 -20.66
N ARG A 267 15.49 -5.35 -21.05
CA ARG A 267 16.50 -4.92 -22.04
C ARG A 267 15.89 -4.62 -23.40
N ASP A 268 14.83 -5.35 -23.79
CA ASP A 268 14.12 -5.19 -25.06
C ASP A 268 13.19 -3.94 -25.11
N ILE A 269 13.04 -3.22 -23.99
CA ILE A 269 12.19 -2.01 -23.91
C ILE A 269 12.98 -0.77 -24.34
N THR A 270 12.28 0.19 -24.96
CA THR A 270 12.83 1.52 -25.28
C THR A 270 13.49 2.18 -24.07
N SER A 271 14.59 2.90 -24.29
CA SER A 271 15.45 3.42 -23.22
C SER A 271 14.71 4.24 -22.15
N ASP A 272 13.83 5.17 -22.57
CA ASP A 272 13.09 6.05 -21.66
C ASP A 272 12.16 5.25 -20.77
N ARG A 273 11.39 4.33 -21.35
CA ARG A 273 10.44 3.50 -20.63
C ARG A 273 11.15 2.52 -19.70
N ARG A 274 12.26 1.93 -20.16
CA ARG A 274 13.10 1.06 -19.33
C ARG A 274 13.60 1.81 -18.09
N LEU A 275 14.17 2.99 -18.28
CA LEU A 275 14.65 3.83 -17.19
C LEU A 275 13.54 4.30 -16.26
N ALA A 276 12.36 4.64 -16.80
CA ALA A 276 11.19 4.97 -15.99
C ALA A 276 10.75 3.82 -15.08
N ILE A 277 10.68 2.58 -15.61
CA ILE A 277 10.37 1.38 -14.82
C ILE A 277 11.43 1.17 -13.74
N LEU A 278 12.71 1.22 -14.09
CA LEU A 278 13.82 0.99 -13.17
C LEU A 278 13.85 2.03 -12.03
N ALA A 279 13.68 3.31 -12.35
CA ALA A 279 13.64 4.39 -11.37
C ALA A 279 12.46 4.24 -10.40
N VAL A 280 11.27 3.95 -10.92
CA VAL A 280 10.08 3.70 -10.10
C VAL A 280 10.30 2.50 -9.18
N CYS A 281 10.79 1.37 -9.70
CA CYS A 281 11.08 0.19 -8.90
C CYS A 281 12.11 0.47 -7.80
N ALA A 282 13.22 1.16 -8.13
CA ALA A 282 14.26 1.47 -7.16
C ALA A 282 13.74 2.33 -5.99
N LEU A 283 12.95 3.38 -6.27
CA LEU A 283 12.39 4.25 -5.23
C LEU A 283 11.34 3.53 -4.37
N GLU A 284 10.46 2.74 -5.02
CA GLU A 284 9.44 1.95 -4.34
C GLU A 284 10.05 0.85 -3.46
N TRP A 285 11.11 0.19 -3.93
CA TRP A 285 11.81 -0.84 -3.17
C TRP A 285 12.65 -0.24 -2.04
N LYS A 286 13.24 0.96 -2.21
CA LYS A 286 13.93 1.68 -1.12
C LYS A 286 12.98 1.89 0.07
N THR A 287 11.77 2.35 -0.22
CA THR A 287 10.69 2.53 0.75
C THR A 287 10.28 1.20 1.41
N ALA A 288 10.00 0.18 0.60
CA ALA A 288 9.56 -1.13 1.11
C ALA A 288 10.65 -1.88 1.90
N LEU A 289 11.93 -1.71 1.54
CA LEU A 289 13.07 -2.27 2.27
C LEU A 289 13.22 -1.63 3.65
N ALA A 290 13.05 -0.32 3.75
CA ALA A 290 13.08 0.38 5.04
C ALA A 290 12.01 -0.17 5.99
N ASP A 291 10.77 -0.37 5.50
CA ASP A 291 9.68 -0.99 6.25
C ASP A 291 10.03 -2.43 6.67
N THR A 292 10.58 -3.21 5.75
CA THR A 292 10.98 -4.61 6.00
C THR A 292 12.11 -4.70 7.04
N ILE A 293 13.03 -3.73 7.07
CA ILE A 293 14.10 -3.65 8.08
C ILE A 293 13.53 -3.40 9.47
N VAL A 294 12.58 -2.45 9.61
CA VAL A 294 11.91 -2.20 10.89
C VAL A 294 11.13 -3.43 11.36
N GLU A 295 10.40 -4.10 10.46
CA GLU A 295 9.67 -5.33 10.79
C GLU A 295 10.62 -6.50 11.16
N THR A 296 11.77 -6.58 10.51
CA THR A 296 12.80 -7.58 10.86
C THR A 296 13.41 -7.28 12.23
N HIS A 297 13.67 -6.01 12.54
CA HIS A 297 14.12 -5.56 13.85
C HIS A 297 13.09 -5.93 14.95
N ASP A 298 11.81 -5.66 14.68
CA ASP A 298 10.71 -6.04 15.56
C ASP A 298 10.72 -7.55 15.90
N ARG A 299 10.90 -8.38 14.87
CA ARG A 299 10.95 -9.85 15.01
C ARG A 299 12.17 -10.33 15.81
N ILE A 300 13.33 -9.71 15.60
CA ILE A 300 14.56 -10.03 16.34
C ILE A 300 14.37 -9.70 17.82
N VAL A 301 13.89 -8.50 18.15
CA VAL A 301 13.65 -8.09 19.54
C VAL A 301 12.56 -8.96 20.18
N GLY A 302 11.47 -9.26 19.47
CA GLY A 302 10.45 -10.20 19.96
C GLY A 302 11.00 -11.61 20.23
N THR A 303 12.01 -12.05 19.49
CA THR A 303 12.70 -13.33 19.76
C THR A 303 13.58 -13.24 21.00
N ILE A 304 14.31 -12.14 21.18
CA ILE A 304 15.10 -11.86 22.40
C ILE A 304 14.21 -11.91 23.64
N TRP A 305 13.05 -11.26 23.61
CA TRP A 305 12.09 -11.29 24.72
C TRP A 305 11.58 -12.69 25.02
N ARG A 306 11.18 -13.46 24.00
CA ARG A 306 10.72 -14.85 24.20
C ARG A 306 11.78 -15.76 24.81
N GLU A 307 13.03 -15.63 24.35
CA GLU A 307 14.15 -16.39 24.92
C GLU A 307 14.44 -15.98 26.36
N ALA A 308 14.37 -14.69 26.68
CA ALA A 308 14.56 -14.17 28.03
C ALA A 308 13.45 -14.62 28.99
N THR A 309 12.19 -14.61 28.54
CA THR A 309 11.06 -15.16 29.30
C THR A 309 11.24 -16.66 29.54
N ARG A 310 11.55 -17.44 28.50
CA ARG A 310 11.78 -18.88 28.62
C ARG A 310 12.91 -19.21 29.60
N LEU A 311 13.97 -18.39 29.62
CA LEU A 311 15.07 -18.58 30.57
C LEU A 311 14.66 -18.25 32.01
N SER A 312 13.87 -17.20 32.21
CA SER A 312 13.30 -16.85 33.51
C SER A 312 12.40 -17.98 34.04
N GLU A 313 11.51 -18.50 33.20
CA GLU A 313 10.64 -19.64 33.53
C GLU A 313 11.44 -20.91 33.83
N ALA A 314 12.48 -21.21 33.04
CA ALA A 314 13.36 -22.34 33.30
C ALA A 314 14.09 -22.21 34.65
N LYS A 315 14.54 -21.00 35.02
CA LYS A 315 15.20 -20.76 36.31
C LYS A 315 14.25 -20.91 37.50
N VAL A 316 12.99 -20.51 37.34
CA VAL A 316 11.96 -20.76 38.36
C VAL A 316 11.67 -22.25 38.48
N ALA A 317 11.56 -22.96 37.35
CA ALA A 317 11.33 -24.41 37.34
C ALA A 317 12.50 -25.20 37.96
N GLU A 318 13.75 -24.82 37.66
CA GLU A 318 14.95 -25.40 38.29
C GLU A 318 14.95 -25.20 39.82
N ALA A 319 14.46 -24.05 40.28
CA ALA A 319 14.40 -23.70 41.70
C ALA A 319 13.16 -24.26 42.42
N GLN A 320 12.25 -24.97 41.72
CA GLN A 320 10.95 -25.37 42.28
C GLN A 320 11.10 -26.30 43.49
N ALA A 321 12.01 -27.28 43.43
CA ALA A 321 12.25 -28.20 44.54
C ALA A 321 12.78 -27.46 45.78
N ASP A 322 13.68 -26.49 45.59
CA ASP A 322 14.22 -25.69 46.68
C ASP A 322 13.17 -24.73 47.26
N ILE A 323 12.26 -24.21 46.43
CA ILE A 323 11.08 -23.43 46.85
C ILE A 323 10.19 -24.30 47.74
N ASP A 324 9.82 -25.49 47.30
CA ASP A 324 8.95 -26.40 48.04
C ASP A 324 9.59 -26.82 49.37
N ALA A 325 10.88 -27.16 49.37
CA ALA A 325 11.63 -27.51 50.57
C ALA A 325 11.72 -26.33 51.57
N THR A 326 11.98 -25.12 51.07
CA THR A 326 12.07 -23.92 51.92
C THR A 326 10.71 -23.55 52.53
N LEU A 327 9.62 -23.67 51.76
CA LEU A 327 8.26 -23.42 52.26
C LEU A 327 7.85 -24.46 53.31
N ALA A 328 8.13 -25.75 53.07
CA ALA A 328 7.87 -26.81 54.04
C ALA A 328 8.67 -26.62 55.34
N GLY A 329 9.90 -26.14 55.25
CA GLY A 329 10.72 -25.77 56.41
C GLY A 329 10.09 -24.66 57.25
N PHE A 330 9.59 -23.59 56.62
CA PHE A 330 8.87 -22.54 57.35
C PHE A 330 7.52 -22.99 57.91
N GLU A 331 6.80 -23.87 57.22
CA GLU A 331 5.55 -24.44 57.72
C GLU A 331 5.79 -25.29 58.97
N THR A 332 6.84 -26.12 58.96
CA THR A 332 7.24 -26.93 60.11
C THR A 332 7.62 -26.05 61.30
N LEU A 333 8.47 -25.04 61.06
CA LEU A 333 8.85 -24.07 62.09
C LEU A 333 7.63 -23.33 62.64
N GLY A 334 6.75 -22.84 61.76
CA GLY A 334 5.53 -22.13 62.15
C GLY A 334 4.59 -23.01 62.99
N THR A 335 4.47 -24.29 62.65
CA THR A 335 3.66 -25.26 63.40
C THR A 335 4.21 -25.48 64.81
N MET A 336 5.52 -25.69 64.95
CA MET A 336 6.15 -25.88 66.26
C MET A 336 6.04 -24.62 67.14
N LEU A 337 6.18 -23.43 66.54
CA LEU A 337 5.99 -22.16 67.25
C LEU A 337 4.54 -21.98 67.73
N LEU A 338 3.55 -22.40 66.94
CA LEU A 338 2.13 -22.32 67.33
C LEU A 338 1.79 -23.33 68.44
N LEU A 339 2.33 -24.55 68.39
CA LEU A 339 2.17 -25.55 69.45
C LEU A 339 2.79 -25.08 70.76
N ALA A 340 4.04 -24.62 70.73
CA ALA A 340 4.71 -24.10 71.93
C ALA A 340 3.98 -22.91 72.55
N LYS A 341 3.36 -22.04 71.73
CA LYS A 341 2.51 -20.95 72.22
C LYS A 341 1.19 -21.45 72.83
N GLY A 342 0.62 -22.53 72.32
CA GLY A 342 -0.60 -23.15 72.87
C GLY A 342 -0.36 -23.84 74.21
N ASP A 343 0.84 -24.39 74.40
CA ASP A 343 1.25 -25.17 75.58
C ASP A 343 2.04 -24.34 76.62
N ASP A 344 2.13 -23.01 76.47
CA ASP A 344 2.92 -22.08 77.31
C ASP A 344 4.42 -22.47 77.43
N VAL A 345 4.95 -23.17 76.42
CA VAL A 345 6.35 -23.59 76.33
C VAL A 345 7.22 -22.46 75.77
N ALA A 346 8.48 -22.40 76.21
CA ALA A 346 9.45 -21.41 75.75
C ALA A 346 9.69 -21.53 74.22
N ILE A 347 9.40 -20.46 73.49
CA ILE A 347 9.58 -20.33 72.02
C ILE A 347 10.99 -20.73 71.56
N ALA A 348 12.01 -20.46 72.36
CA ALA A 348 13.39 -20.82 72.05
C ALA A 348 13.58 -22.35 71.88
N GLY A 349 12.94 -23.16 72.73
CA GLY A 349 13.02 -24.63 72.63
C GLY A 349 12.31 -25.18 71.39
N ALA A 350 11.25 -24.51 70.93
CA ALA A 350 10.52 -24.89 69.71
C ALA A 350 11.31 -24.64 68.41
N VAL A 351 12.17 -23.62 68.40
CA VAL A 351 13.11 -23.40 67.28
C VAL A 351 14.18 -24.49 67.26
N ASP A 352 14.70 -24.86 68.44
CA ASP A 352 15.70 -25.93 68.57
C ASP A 352 15.16 -27.32 68.19
N GLU A 353 13.90 -27.63 68.55
CA GLU A 353 13.24 -28.90 68.20
C GLU A 353 12.81 -29.00 66.73
N SER A 354 12.73 -27.89 65.99
CA SER A 354 12.33 -27.88 64.58
C SER A 354 13.52 -28.00 63.62
N CYS A 355 14.14 -26.87 63.29
CA CYS A 355 15.26 -26.78 62.36
C CYS A 355 16.54 -26.22 63.00
N GLY A 356 16.46 -25.77 64.26
CA GLY A 356 17.53 -25.06 64.95
C GLY A 356 17.79 -23.66 64.38
N TRP A 357 18.48 -22.81 65.15
CA TRP A 357 18.79 -21.44 64.74
C TRP A 357 19.62 -21.35 63.45
N GLY A 358 20.59 -22.25 63.24
CA GLY A 358 21.36 -22.32 61.99
C GLY A 358 20.53 -22.79 60.78
N GLY A 359 19.55 -23.67 61.00
CA GLY A 359 18.59 -24.07 59.98
C GLY A 359 17.65 -22.92 59.60
N LEU A 360 17.20 -22.13 60.58
CA LEU A 360 16.42 -20.91 60.34
C LEU A 360 17.21 -19.87 59.53
N GLU A 361 18.48 -19.62 59.86
CA GLU A 361 19.35 -18.73 59.05
C GLU A 361 19.46 -19.21 57.59
N THR A 362 19.57 -20.52 57.40
CA THR A 362 19.62 -21.13 56.06
C THR A 362 18.30 -20.97 55.32
N LEU A 363 17.16 -21.21 55.97
CA LEU A 363 15.83 -21.02 55.39
C LEU A 363 15.59 -19.56 54.99
N VAL A 364 15.97 -18.60 55.84
CA VAL A 364 15.84 -17.16 55.54
C VAL A 364 16.72 -16.75 54.36
N THR A 365 17.97 -17.26 54.33
CA THR A 365 18.90 -16.98 53.23
C THR A 365 18.39 -17.57 51.91
N ASN A 366 17.96 -18.83 51.91
CA ASN A 366 17.39 -19.51 50.75
C ASN A 366 16.12 -18.81 50.27
N ALA A 367 15.22 -18.43 51.18
CA ALA A 367 14.02 -17.68 50.82
C ALA A 367 14.34 -16.34 50.16
N GLY A 368 15.37 -15.63 50.64
CA GLY A 368 15.87 -14.40 50.02
C GLY A 368 16.34 -14.63 48.58
N GLN A 369 17.15 -15.66 48.35
CA GLN A 369 17.67 -16.02 47.02
C GLN A 369 16.56 -16.49 46.07
N LEU A 370 15.70 -17.40 46.52
CA LEU A 370 14.59 -17.96 45.74
C LEU A 370 13.56 -16.87 45.39
N ARG A 371 13.26 -15.97 46.33
CA ARG A 371 12.41 -14.80 46.05
C ARG A 371 13.03 -13.89 44.98
N ALA A 372 14.36 -13.71 44.98
CA ALA A 372 15.04 -12.96 43.93
C ALA A 372 14.91 -13.65 42.57
N THR A 373 15.09 -14.98 42.51
CA THR A 373 14.90 -15.81 41.30
C THR A 373 13.49 -15.71 40.74
N VAL A 374 12.46 -15.85 41.57
CA VAL A 374 11.04 -15.75 41.16
C VAL A 374 10.70 -14.33 40.72
N LYS A 375 11.26 -13.31 41.38
CA LYS A 375 11.07 -11.90 41.01
C LYS A 375 11.82 -11.51 39.74
N ALA A 376 12.87 -12.24 39.37
CA ALA A 376 13.67 -12.02 38.17
C ALA A 376 12.88 -12.42 36.92
N GLY A 377 12.05 -11.49 36.43
CA GLY A 377 11.35 -11.64 35.14
C GLY A 377 12.28 -11.53 33.93
N ALA A 378 11.72 -11.57 32.72
CA ALA A 378 12.46 -11.56 31.45
C ALA A 378 13.52 -10.44 31.33
N LEU A 379 13.29 -9.27 31.92
CA LEU A 379 14.24 -8.15 31.90
C LEU A 379 15.62 -8.49 32.50
N ALA A 380 15.69 -9.41 33.46
CA ALA A 380 16.96 -9.84 34.06
C ALA A 380 17.86 -10.58 33.06
N TYR A 381 17.28 -11.10 31.96
CA TYR A 381 17.99 -11.93 30.99
C TYR A 381 18.12 -11.28 29.61
N ILE A 382 17.56 -10.09 29.42
CA ILE A 382 17.45 -9.45 28.11
C ILE A 382 18.81 -8.96 27.56
N GLU A 383 19.77 -8.68 28.45
CA GLU A 383 21.14 -8.30 28.09
C GLU A 383 21.79 -9.33 27.14
N LYS A 384 21.42 -10.61 27.24
CA LYS A 384 21.91 -11.68 26.35
C LYS A 384 21.60 -11.42 24.87
N GLY A 385 20.58 -10.61 24.58
CA GLY A 385 20.23 -10.17 23.23
C GLY A 385 21.25 -9.21 22.60
N TYR A 386 22.15 -8.60 23.38
CA TYR A 386 23.14 -7.62 22.94
C TYR A 386 23.94 -8.08 21.72
N HIS A 387 24.44 -9.32 21.74
CA HIS A 387 25.27 -9.86 20.65
C HIS A 387 24.53 -9.94 19.31
N ARG A 388 23.20 -10.04 19.31
CA ARG A 388 22.39 -10.02 18.09
C ARG A 388 22.18 -8.60 17.58
N LEU A 389 21.91 -7.66 18.49
CA LEU A 389 21.63 -6.26 18.17
C LEU A 389 22.88 -5.52 17.70
N LYS A 390 24.04 -5.74 18.34
CA LYS A 390 25.30 -5.07 17.99
C LYS A 390 25.74 -5.31 16.52
N LEU A 391 25.30 -6.42 15.92
CA LEU A 391 25.66 -6.81 14.55
C LEU A 391 24.98 -5.95 13.48
N TYR A 392 23.92 -5.21 13.81
CA TYR A 392 23.19 -4.41 12.83
C TYR A 392 22.70 -3.06 13.34
N ALA A 393 22.60 -2.83 14.66
CA ALA A 393 21.98 -1.64 15.24
C ALA A 393 22.56 -0.35 14.67
N ARG A 394 23.89 -0.19 14.72
CA ARG A 394 24.57 0.99 14.19
C ARG A 394 24.28 1.22 12.70
N ARG A 395 24.32 0.15 11.92
CA ARG A 395 24.11 0.17 10.47
C ARG A 395 22.66 0.54 10.13
N MET A 396 21.70 -0.07 10.82
CA MET A 396 20.28 0.25 10.71
C MET A 396 20.00 1.72 11.05
N LEU A 397 20.53 2.23 12.16
CA LEU A 397 20.32 3.61 12.60
C LEU A 397 20.98 4.64 11.68
N LYS A 398 22.01 4.24 10.91
CA LYS A 398 22.65 5.08 9.90
C LYS A 398 21.88 5.06 8.58
N ALA A 399 21.37 3.89 8.19
CA ALA A 399 20.67 3.71 6.92
C ALA A 399 19.22 4.23 6.96
N LEU A 400 18.55 4.17 8.11
CA LEU A 400 17.16 4.63 8.23
C LEU A 400 17.09 6.12 8.58
N ASP A 401 16.26 6.86 7.85
CA ASP A 401 15.92 8.25 8.15
C ASP A 401 14.76 8.29 9.17
N ILE A 402 15.13 8.28 10.45
CA ILE A 402 14.21 8.14 11.58
C ILE A 402 13.84 9.51 12.14
N SER A 403 12.54 9.78 12.21
CA SER A 403 11.96 10.99 12.82
C SER A 403 11.04 10.61 13.98
N CYS A 404 10.87 11.52 14.94
CA CYS A 404 10.04 11.28 16.12
C CYS A 404 9.36 12.54 16.64
N GLY A 405 8.28 12.36 17.41
CA GLY A 405 7.63 13.45 18.13
C GLY A 405 8.51 14.03 19.25
N ALA A 406 8.21 15.26 19.69
CA ALA A 406 9.01 15.98 20.70
C ALA A 406 9.27 15.18 21.99
N ALA A 407 8.29 14.37 22.44
CA ALA A 407 8.39 13.56 23.65
C ALA A 407 9.45 12.44 23.56
N LEU A 408 9.82 11.99 22.35
CA LEU A 408 10.79 10.91 22.12
C LEU A 408 12.17 11.40 21.67
N GLN A 409 12.42 12.71 21.71
CA GLN A 409 13.75 13.28 21.42
C GLN A 409 14.87 12.66 22.29
N PRO A 410 14.67 12.39 23.60
CA PRO A 410 15.67 11.68 24.39
C PRO A 410 16.02 10.28 23.85
N LEU A 411 15.03 9.54 23.33
CA LEU A 411 15.23 8.22 22.73
C LEU A 411 16.01 8.32 21.42
N LEU A 412 15.69 9.31 20.58
CA LEU A 412 16.38 9.52 19.31
C LEU A 412 17.82 10.00 19.51
N ALA A 413 18.08 10.81 20.55
CA ALA A 413 19.44 11.20 20.95
C ALA A 413 20.26 9.98 21.42
N ALA A 414 19.65 9.09 22.20
CA ALA A 414 20.28 7.83 22.62
C ALA A 414 20.58 6.92 21.40
N ALA A 415 19.64 6.79 20.47
CA ALA A 415 19.85 6.05 19.22
C ALA A 415 20.96 6.69 18.36
N SER A 416 21.03 8.02 18.28
CA SER A 416 22.10 8.73 17.56
C SER A 416 23.48 8.45 18.15
N THR A 417 23.57 8.35 19.48
CA THR A 417 24.83 7.96 20.15
C THR A 417 25.29 6.56 19.73
N ILE A 418 24.36 5.60 19.61
CA ILE A 418 24.66 4.24 19.10
C ILE A 418 25.08 4.28 17.62
N ARG A 419 24.38 5.06 16.79
CA ARG A 419 24.67 5.26 15.36
C ARG A 419 26.09 5.78 15.15
N ASP A 420 26.50 6.74 15.96
CA ASP A 420 27.79 7.42 15.82
C ASP A 420 28.93 6.59 16.43
N GLY A 421 28.61 5.61 17.29
CA GLY A 421 29.58 4.79 18.01
C GLY A 421 30.27 5.55 19.13
N ALA A 422 29.61 6.59 19.65
CA ALA A 422 30.11 7.41 20.74
C ALA A 422 29.97 6.70 22.09
N ALA A 423 30.77 7.12 23.08
CA ALA A 423 30.67 6.62 24.44
C ALA A 423 29.34 7.02 25.08
N ARG A 424 28.86 6.18 26.00
CA ARG A 424 27.62 6.42 26.75
C ARG A 424 27.78 7.66 27.64
N ALA A 425 26.90 8.64 27.49
CA ALA A 425 26.87 9.83 28.35
C ALA A 425 26.25 9.54 29.74
N GLU A 426 26.54 10.37 30.74
CA GLU A 426 25.97 10.25 32.10
C GLU A 426 24.43 10.34 32.12
N ASN A 427 23.83 11.20 31.27
CA ASN A 427 22.38 11.36 31.15
C ASN A 427 21.73 10.42 30.11
N SER A 428 22.38 9.29 29.80
CA SER A 428 21.98 8.36 28.73
C SER A 428 20.66 7.61 28.99
N LEU A 429 20.11 7.68 30.21
CA LEU A 429 18.85 7.03 30.60
C LEU A 429 17.64 7.96 30.56
N SER A 430 17.78 9.21 30.08
CA SER A 430 16.70 10.21 30.05
C SER A 430 15.46 9.77 29.28
N PHE A 431 15.58 8.85 28.32
CA PHE A 431 14.46 8.24 27.60
C PHE A 431 13.65 7.24 28.43
N LEU A 432 14.16 6.79 29.59
CA LEU A 432 13.45 5.90 30.51
C LEU A 432 12.72 6.70 31.59
N LEU A 433 11.43 6.39 31.78
CA LEU A 433 10.65 6.93 32.90
C LEU A 433 11.31 6.61 34.25
N PRO A 434 11.25 7.51 35.25
CA PRO A 434 11.87 7.31 36.57
C PRO A 434 11.47 6.00 37.26
N ARG A 435 10.21 5.58 37.10
CA ARG A 435 9.67 4.35 37.71
C ARG A 435 9.75 3.11 36.80
N SER A 436 10.47 3.18 35.68
CA SER A 436 10.59 2.07 34.72
C SER A 436 11.27 0.85 35.34
N LYS A 437 10.77 -0.34 35.00
CA LYS A 437 11.43 -1.61 35.36
C LYS A 437 12.83 -1.72 34.77
N TRP A 438 13.09 -1.05 33.63
CA TRP A 438 14.43 -0.98 33.03
C TRP A 438 15.44 -0.28 33.92
N ARG A 439 15.08 0.86 34.54
CA ARG A 439 16.00 1.60 35.44
C ARG A 439 16.46 0.75 36.62
N LYS A 440 15.58 -0.11 37.14
CA LYS A 440 15.95 -1.04 38.23
C LYS A 440 17.04 -2.03 37.81
N GLN A 441 17.12 -2.39 36.53
CA GLN A 441 18.14 -3.34 36.03
C GLN A 441 19.52 -2.70 35.93
N PHE A 442 19.62 -1.39 35.67
CA PHE A 442 20.91 -0.68 35.65
C PHE A 442 21.54 -0.56 37.05
N ASN A 443 20.75 -0.71 38.11
CA ASN A 443 21.26 -0.67 39.49
C ASN A 443 21.76 -2.05 39.97
N HIS A 444 21.71 -3.09 39.13
CA HIS A 444 22.16 -4.42 39.52
C HIS A 444 23.69 -4.52 39.39
N PRO A 445 24.42 -4.96 40.43
CA PRO A 445 25.89 -4.91 40.45
C PRO A 445 26.56 -5.73 39.34
N ASP A 446 25.93 -6.82 38.89
CA ASP A 446 26.45 -7.69 37.82
C ASP A 446 26.03 -7.28 36.40
N ALA A 447 25.21 -6.23 36.23
CA ALA A 447 24.72 -5.85 34.92
C ALA A 447 25.82 -5.15 34.11
N ASN A 448 26.04 -5.60 32.86
CA ASN A 448 26.86 -4.82 31.96
C ASN A 448 26.04 -3.63 31.43
N GLU A 449 26.22 -2.48 32.06
CA GLU A 449 25.43 -1.28 31.79
C GLU A 449 25.44 -0.84 30.32
N ASP A 450 26.58 -0.94 29.64
CA ASP A 450 26.69 -0.54 28.22
C ASP A 450 25.90 -1.48 27.30
N ARG A 451 26.00 -2.80 27.54
CA ARG A 451 25.24 -3.81 26.77
C ARG A 451 23.76 -3.66 27.01
N LEU A 452 23.37 -3.51 28.28
CA LEU A 452 21.98 -3.33 28.67
C LEU A 452 21.39 -2.04 28.08
N TRP A 453 22.19 -0.97 28.03
CA TRP A 453 21.77 0.30 27.43
C TRP A 453 21.46 0.17 25.94
N ILE A 454 22.31 -0.49 25.16
CA ILE A 454 22.04 -0.74 23.73
C ILE A 454 20.77 -1.58 23.54
N VAL A 455 20.59 -2.61 24.37
CA VAL A 455 19.38 -3.45 24.32
C VAL A 455 18.13 -2.63 24.67
N ALA A 456 18.20 -1.76 25.68
CA ALA A 456 17.11 -0.89 26.09
C ALA A 456 16.72 0.10 24.99
N VAL A 457 17.68 0.83 24.40
CA VAL A 457 17.42 1.79 23.32
C VAL A 457 16.75 1.10 22.12
N MET A 458 17.29 -0.03 21.67
CA MET A 458 16.73 -0.77 20.54
C MET A 458 15.34 -1.35 20.85
N ALA A 459 15.09 -1.81 22.08
CA ALA A 459 13.77 -2.29 22.48
C ALA A 459 12.73 -1.16 22.53
N HIS A 460 13.10 -0.01 23.07
CA HIS A 460 12.23 1.17 23.10
C HIS A 460 11.98 1.75 21.71
N LEU A 461 12.97 1.70 20.82
CA LEU A 461 12.82 2.12 19.43
C LEU A 461 11.79 1.25 18.69
N ARG A 462 11.84 -0.07 18.87
CA ARG A 462 10.79 -0.98 18.37
C ARG A 462 9.41 -0.60 18.89
N ASP A 463 9.28 -0.39 20.20
CA ASP A 463 7.98 -0.09 20.79
C ASP A 463 7.44 1.25 20.27
N ALA A 464 8.31 2.23 20.04
CA ALA A 464 7.96 3.52 19.44
C ALA A 464 7.56 3.41 17.95
N PHE A 465 8.19 2.53 17.16
CA PHE A 465 7.73 2.21 15.81
C PHE A 465 6.36 1.53 15.80
N ARG A 466 6.07 0.69 16.81
CA ARG A 466 4.77 0.02 16.94
C ARG A 466 3.64 0.98 17.34
N SER A 467 3.92 1.97 18.17
CA SER A 467 2.94 2.98 18.57
C SER A 467 2.73 4.08 17.53
N GLY A 468 3.64 4.21 16.56
CA GLY A 468 3.63 5.28 15.55
C GLY A 468 4.22 6.61 16.07
N ASP A 469 4.83 6.62 17.25
CA ASP A 469 5.48 7.82 17.81
C ASP A 469 6.85 8.12 17.16
N VAL A 470 7.41 7.11 16.49
CA VAL A 470 8.59 7.19 15.61
C VAL A 470 8.18 6.71 14.22
N TRP A 471 8.60 7.44 13.21
CA TRP A 471 8.29 7.16 11.81
C TRP A 471 9.53 7.33 10.92
N LEU A 472 9.40 6.88 9.68
CA LEU A 472 10.40 7.05 8.63
C LEU A 472 9.87 8.08 7.62
N ALA A 473 10.73 9.00 7.19
CA ALA A 473 10.34 10.10 6.28
C ALA A 473 9.73 9.63 4.94
N HIS A 474 10.12 8.43 4.49
CA HIS A 474 9.74 7.88 3.18
C HIS A 474 9.23 6.44 3.30
N SER A 475 8.33 6.18 4.24
CA SER A 475 7.73 4.85 4.49
C SER A 475 6.27 4.77 4.03
N ARG A 476 5.76 3.54 3.85
CA ARG A 476 4.32 3.28 3.67
C ARG A 476 3.66 2.80 4.95
N ARG A 477 4.34 1.96 5.73
CA ARG A 477 3.78 1.31 6.92
C ARG A 477 4.10 2.04 8.22
N TYR A 478 5.23 2.73 8.26
CA TYR A 478 5.75 3.50 9.39
C TYR A 478 5.92 4.96 8.99
N ALA A 479 4.98 5.51 8.22
CA ALA A 479 4.93 6.93 7.88
C ALA A 479 4.35 7.75 9.05
N ASP A 480 4.54 9.07 9.03
CA ASP A 480 3.83 9.94 9.96
C ASP A 480 2.31 9.79 9.72
N MET A 481 1.57 9.47 10.78
CA MET A 481 0.11 9.29 10.73
C MET A 481 -0.64 10.61 10.99
N LYS A 482 0.07 11.73 11.15
CA LYS A 482 -0.52 13.06 11.40
C LYS A 482 -0.81 13.86 10.14
#